data_AF-A0A0E3JX17-F1
#
_entry.id   AF-A0A0E3JX17-F1
#
_cell.length_a   1.000
_cell.length_b   1.000
_cell.length_c   1.000
_cell.angle_alpha   90.00
_cell.angle_beta   90.00
_cell.angle_gamma   90.00
#
_symmetry.space_group_name_H-M   'P 1'
#
loop_
_entity.id
_entity.type
_entity.pdbx_description
1 polymer ?
#
loop_
_entity_poly.entity_id
_entity_poly.type
_entity_poly.pdbx_seq_one_letter_code
_entity_poly.pdbx_strand_id
1 'polypeptide(L)'
;MLKSESTVLVKKKDMKDEIKYYKDFKVYHVLTATLIFISMIIMIFSNDNPVILASVYVFIVSMIICSREKQKFKTGFYYFIPIAVLIVVINMFFVSSGSITLFYLFHKRFTLEAVVYAVVFSFKFLAVIYIFLIFESMIDTDRAVSYFSSVMPKSTLMLMISFKLIPSMRDRFKNLKEIYEIRGVRFNKKKSKEKTASYIPVLSILLEDSMEGSFAIGEAAYVRGFLSGNRSVYERQKFYIRDYKIIVLSIALIVFYGIAEFKNWVRFNIYDGVTIINFINIGIAAIFAFVVCITLLVIFNCEEKKDGFYRN
;
A
#
# COMPACT_ATOMS: atom_id res chain seq x y z
N MET A 1 48.42 -13.52 30.55
CA MET A 1 47.86 -14.45 29.53
C MET A 1 46.35 -14.69 29.67
N LEU A 2 45.77 -14.75 30.88
CA LEU A 2 44.33 -15.07 31.07
C LEU A 2 43.30 -13.99 30.65
N LYS A 3 43.72 -12.72 30.47
CA LYS A 3 42.79 -11.62 30.07
C LYS A 3 42.61 -11.48 28.55
N SER A 4 43.46 -12.16 27.77
CA SER A 4 43.39 -12.16 26.30
C SER A 4 42.36 -13.17 25.80
N GLU A 5 42.32 -14.38 26.37
CA GLU A 5 41.38 -15.43 25.97
C GLU A 5 39.94 -15.13 26.35
N SER A 6 39.69 -14.49 27.51
CA SER A 6 38.34 -14.07 27.90
C SER A 6 37.76 -13.02 26.95
N THR A 7 38.61 -12.12 26.43
CA THR A 7 38.21 -11.09 25.49
C THR A 7 37.97 -11.67 24.08
N VAL A 8 38.73 -12.69 23.70
CA VAL A 8 38.51 -13.44 22.45
C VAL A 8 37.25 -14.30 22.53
N LEU A 9 36.94 -14.91 23.68
CA LEU A 9 35.73 -15.74 23.86
C LEU A 9 34.45 -14.90 23.99
N VAL A 10 34.51 -13.72 24.60
CA VAL A 10 33.37 -12.77 24.61
C VAL A 10 33.12 -12.23 23.20
N LYS A 11 34.16 -11.87 22.45
CA LYS A 11 34.03 -11.39 21.07
C LYS A 11 33.58 -12.46 20.07
N LYS A 12 33.79 -13.74 20.37
CA LYS A 12 33.30 -14.88 19.57
C LYS A 12 31.83 -15.24 19.86
N LYS A 13 31.28 -14.81 21.00
CA LYS A 13 29.89 -15.07 21.39
C LYS A 13 28.90 -14.02 20.84
N ASP A 14 29.38 -12.80 20.59
CA ASP A 14 28.59 -11.70 20.00
C ASP A 14 28.61 -11.66 18.46
N MET A 15 29.31 -12.59 17.80
CA MET A 15 29.37 -12.71 16.34
C MET A 15 28.68 -13.98 15.84
N LYS A 16 27.55 -14.35 16.47
CA LYS A 16 26.46 -15.04 15.80
C LYS A 16 25.46 -13.98 15.38
N ASP A 17 25.80 -13.21 14.36
CA ASP A 17 24.78 -12.60 13.53
C ASP A 17 23.96 -13.78 12.99
N GLU A 18 22.80 -14.03 13.60
CA GLU A 18 21.83 -14.96 13.05
C GLU A 18 21.57 -14.50 11.61
N ILE A 19 22.07 -15.27 10.64
CA ILE A 19 21.79 -15.06 9.23
C ILE A 19 20.28 -15.22 9.10
N LYS A 20 19.56 -14.10 9.14
CA LYS A 20 18.11 -14.08 8.97
C LYS A 20 17.83 -14.21 7.49
N TYR A 21 17.16 -15.29 7.13
CA TYR A 21 16.63 -15.46 5.79
C TYR A 21 15.33 -14.66 5.71
N TYR A 22 15.21 -13.82 4.69
CA TYR A 22 13.97 -13.13 4.37
C TYR A 22 13.53 -13.48 2.96
N LYS A 23 12.22 -13.45 2.72
CA LYS A 23 11.67 -13.71 1.40
C LYS A 23 11.57 -12.41 0.64
N ASP A 24 12.12 -12.38 -0.57
CA ASP A 24 11.97 -11.25 -1.48
C ASP A 24 10.67 -11.41 -2.27
N PHE A 25 9.73 -10.49 -2.03
CA PHE A 25 8.42 -10.52 -2.68
C PHE A 25 8.39 -9.77 -4.01
N LYS A 26 9.46 -9.04 -4.37
CA LYS A 26 9.54 -8.30 -5.63
C LYS A 26 9.71 -9.18 -6.87
N VAL A 27 9.78 -10.50 -6.68
CA VAL A 27 9.95 -11.49 -7.76
C VAL A 27 8.68 -11.64 -8.60
N TYR A 28 7.51 -11.36 -8.03
CA TYR A 28 6.23 -11.56 -8.71
C TYR A 28 5.94 -10.56 -9.82
N HIS A 29 5.11 -10.99 -10.77
CA HIS A 29 4.58 -10.10 -11.79
C HIS A 29 3.67 -9.02 -11.16
N VAL A 30 3.71 -7.79 -11.69
CA VAL A 30 2.94 -6.65 -11.12
C VAL A 30 1.45 -6.97 -11.09
N LEU A 31 0.92 -7.55 -12.17
CA LEU A 31 -0.46 -8.04 -12.25
C LEU A 31 -0.82 -9.08 -11.17
N THR A 32 0.11 -9.95 -10.77
CA THR A 32 -0.13 -10.93 -9.70
C THR A 32 -0.35 -10.21 -8.37
N ALA A 33 0.56 -9.27 -8.04
CA ALA A 33 0.48 -8.49 -6.81
C ALA A 33 -0.79 -7.61 -6.76
N THR A 34 -1.17 -6.97 -7.88
CA THR A 34 -2.39 -6.15 -7.95
C THR A 34 -3.66 -6.97 -7.78
N LEU A 35 -3.74 -8.18 -8.33
CA LEU A 35 -4.92 -9.05 -8.16
C LEU A 35 -5.07 -9.55 -6.72
N ILE A 36 -3.97 -9.91 -6.05
CA ILE A 36 -4.01 -10.25 -4.62
C ILE A 36 -4.46 -9.04 -3.81
N PHE A 37 -3.88 -7.86 -4.06
CA PHE A 37 -4.25 -6.63 -3.38
C PHE A 37 -5.75 -6.31 -3.54
N ILE A 38 -6.26 -6.33 -4.77
CA ILE A 38 -7.67 -6.06 -5.07
C ILE A 38 -8.59 -7.08 -4.39
N SER A 39 -8.26 -8.38 -4.47
CA SER A 39 -9.10 -9.43 -3.86
C SER A 39 -9.22 -9.26 -2.34
N MET A 40 -8.12 -8.96 -1.64
CA MET A 40 -8.13 -8.74 -0.19
C MET A 40 -8.86 -7.44 0.19
N ILE A 41 -8.72 -6.37 -0.59
CA ILE A 41 -9.43 -5.11 -0.35
C ILE A 41 -10.93 -5.28 -0.49
N ILE A 42 -11.39 -5.99 -1.53
CA ILE A 42 -12.83 -6.29 -1.72
C ILE A 42 -13.38 -7.02 -0.50
N MET A 43 -12.67 -8.05 -0.01
CA MET A 43 -13.09 -8.81 1.16
C MET A 43 -13.17 -7.97 2.43
N ILE A 44 -12.20 -7.07 2.66
CA ILE A 44 -12.24 -6.19 3.83
C ILE A 44 -13.46 -5.28 3.75
N PHE A 45 -13.67 -4.54 2.65
CA PHE A 45 -14.73 -3.53 2.64
C PHE A 45 -16.14 -4.12 2.57
N SER A 46 -16.32 -5.23 1.86
CA SER A 46 -17.67 -5.74 1.57
C SER A 46 -18.31 -6.53 2.72
N ASN A 47 -17.55 -6.99 3.73
CA ASN A 47 -18.12 -7.79 4.81
C ASN A 47 -17.62 -7.39 6.21
N ASP A 48 -18.51 -7.55 7.20
CA ASP A 48 -18.22 -7.34 8.63
C ASP A 48 -18.04 -8.67 9.38
N ASN A 49 -18.10 -9.80 8.67
CA ASN A 49 -17.93 -11.13 9.27
C ASN A 49 -16.51 -11.31 9.84
N PRO A 50 -16.36 -11.58 11.15
CA PRO A 50 -15.06 -11.76 11.79
C PRO A 50 -14.20 -12.88 11.18
N VAL A 51 -14.81 -13.93 10.62
CA VAL A 51 -14.08 -15.08 10.04
C VAL A 51 -13.40 -14.70 8.73
N ILE A 52 -14.08 -13.91 7.88
CA ILE A 52 -13.49 -13.39 6.64
C ILE A 52 -12.37 -12.42 6.98
N LEU A 53 -12.61 -11.51 7.93
CA LEU A 53 -11.58 -10.58 8.38
C LEU A 53 -10.37 -11.35 8.97
N ALA A 54 -10.60 -12.41 9.74
CA ALA A 54 -9.56 -13.28 10.26
C ALA A 54 -8.75 -13.96 9.14
N SER A 55 -9.39 -14.42 8.06
CA SER A 55 -8.67 -15.00 6.90
C SER A 55 -7.67 -14.01 6.30
N VAL A 56 -8.08 -12.75 6.17
CA VAL A 56 -7.22 -11.68 5.65
C VAL A 56 -6.08 -11.38 6.63
N TYR A 57 -6.35 -11.39 7.95
CA TYR A 57 -5.30 -11.26 8.95
C TYR A 57 -4.30 -12.42 8.95
N VAL A 58 -4.74 -13.66 8.68
CA VAL A 58 -3.82 -14.80 8.50
C VAL A 58 -2.85 -14.53 7.35
N PHE A 59 -3.34 -13.99 6.24
CA PHE A 59 -2.48 -13.53 5.13
C PHE A 59 -1.52 -12.42 5.55
N ILE A 60 -2.03 -11.37 6.18
CA ILE A 60 -1.20 -10.23 6.61
C ILE A 60 -0.09 -10.69 7.55
N VAL A 61 -0.43 -11.46 8.60
CA VAL A 61 0.54 -11.94 9.59
C VAL A 61 1.58 -12.83 8.94
N SER A 62 1.17 -13.73 8.05
CA SER A 62 2.11 -14.61 7.35
C SER A 62 3.10 -13.81 6.48
N MET A 63 2.62 -12.79 5.78
CA MET A 63 3.48 -11.89 5.00
C MET A 63 4.42 -11.05 5.88
N ILE A 64 3.95 -10.55 7.02
CA ILE A 64 4.78 -9.81 7.98
C ILE A 64 5.90 -10.70 8.54
N ILE A 65 5.61 -11.96 8.87
CA ILE A 65 6.60 -12.90 9.42
C ILE A 65 7.72 -13.15 8.40
N CYS A 66 7.36 -13.32 7.12
CA CYS A 66 8.29 -13.59 6.03
C CYS A 66 9.00 -12.35 5.47
N SER A 67 8.48 -11.14 5.73
CA SER A 67 9.07 -9.88 5.27
C SER A 67 10.27 -9.45 6.13
N ARG A 68 11.27 -8.86 5.47
CA ARG A 68 12.44 -8.25 6.11
C ARG A 68 12.09 -7.01 6.91
N GLU A 69 11.14 -6.21 6.42
CA GLU A 69 10.87 -4.86 6.89
C GLU A 69 9.83 -4.81 8.02
N LYS A 70 9.98 -5.66 9.04
CA LYS A 70 9.06 -5.74 10.19
C LYS A 70 8.89 -4.40 10.92
N GLN A 71 9.90 -3.54 10.84
CA GLN A 71 9.86 -2.20 11.42
C GLN A 71 8.82 -1.30 10.75
N LYS A 72 8.61 -1.40 9.43
CA LYS A 72 7.59 -0.61 8.73
C LYS A 72 6.19 -0.92 9.26
N PHE A 73 5.90 -2.20 9.52
CA PHE A 73 4.62 -2.63 10.09
C PHE A 73 4.42 -2.12 11.52
N LYS A 74 5.46 -2.17 12.37
CA LYS A 74 5.39 -1.60 13.74
C LYS A 74 5.13 -0.10 13.72
N THR A 75 5.84 0.63 12.85
CA THR A 75 5.64 2.06 12.66
C THR A 75 4.23 2.35 12.14
N GLY A 76 3.72 1.55 11.19
CA GLY A 76 2.34 1.64 10.71
C GLY A 76 1.31 1.45 11.83
N PHE A 77 1.51 0.49 12.72
CA PHE A 77 0.65 0.30 13.89
C PHE A 77 0.68 1.50 14.84
N TYR A 78 1.85 2.05 15.12
CA TYR A 78 2.00 3.21 15.98
C TYR A 78 1.22 4.43 15.44
N TYR A 79 1.32 4.71 14.14
CA TYR A 79 0.55 5.78 13.50
C TYR A 79 -0.94 5.49 13.39
N PHE A 80 -1.35 4.22 13.41
CA PHE A 80 -2.75 3.82 13.38
C PHE A 80 -3.48 4.12 14.70
N ILE A 81 -2.82 4.01 15.85
CA ILE A 81 -3.45 4.21 17.18
C ILE A 81 -4.28 5.52 17.27
N PRO A 82 -3.75 6.72 16.95
CA PRO A 82 -4.55 7.95 17.02
C PRO A 82 -5.73 7.95 16.04
N ILE A 83 -5.57 7.32 14.87
CA ILE A 83 -6.64 7.20 13.87
C ILE A 83 -7.75 6.28 14.39
N ALA A 84 -7.38 5.16 15.03
CA ALA A 84 -8.34 4.23 15.63
C ALA A 84 -9.18 4.90 16.72
N VAL A 85 -8.55 5.69 17.60
CA VAL A 85 -9.26 6.47 18.62
C VAL A 85 -10.24 7.45 17.97
N LEU A 86 -9.80 8.16 16.93
CA LEU A 86 -10.65 9.09 16.19
C LEU A 86 -11.83 8.38 15.51
N ILE A 87 -11.62 7.21 14.91
CA ILE A 87 -12.68 6.38 14.33
C ILE A 87 -13.71 6.00 15.38
N VAL A 88 -13.27 5.51 16.54
CA VAL A 88 -14.17 5.11 17.63
C VAL A 88 -14.99 6.29 18.13
N VAL A 89 -14.34 7.44 18.39
CA VAL A 89 -15.02 8.65 18.86
C VAL A 89 -16.04 9.13 17.83
N ILE A 90 -15.66 9.25 16.55
CA ILE A 90 -16.58 9.69 15.50
C ILE A 90 -17.74 8.71 15.36
N ASN A 91 -17.48 7.41 15.31
CA ASN A 91 -18.54 6.40 15.17
C ASN A 91 -19.53 6.48 16.34
N MET A 92 -19.02 6.65 17.56
CA MET A 92 -19.83 6.80 18.76
C MET A 92 -20.72 8.07 18.76
N PHE A 93 -20.26 9.16 18.15
CA PHE A 93 -21.05 10.40 18.03
C PHE A 93 -22.14 10.34 16.95
N PHE A 94 -21.90 9.58 15.88
CA PHE A 94 -22.79 9.51 14.71
C PHE A 94 -23.74 8.30 14.74
N VAL A 95 -23.32 7.18 15.32
CA VAL A 95 -24.07 5.92 15.35
C VAL A 95 -24.58 5.68 16.77
N SER A 96 -25.90 5.70 16.94
CA SER A 96 -26.60 5.35 18.18
C SER A 96 -27.47 4.09 18.04
N SER A 97 -27.15 3.25 17.06
CA SER A 97 -27.88 2.01 16.78
C SER A 97 -27.43 0.92 17.75
N GLY A 98 -28.38 0.29 18.45
CA GLY A 98 -28.09 -0.77 19.41
C GLY A 98 -29.20 -0.91 20.44
N SER A 99 -29.33 -2.10 20.99
CA SER A 99 -30.34 -2.46 21.99
C SER A 99 -29.84 -2.19 23.41
N ILE A 100 -28.53 -2.28 23.64
CA ILE A 100 -27.92 -2.14 24.97
C ILE A 100 -27.29 -0.75 25.10
N THR A 101 -27.94 0.13 25.86
CA THR A 101 -27.44 1.48 26.16
C THR A 101 -26.45 1.45 27.34
N LEU A 102 -25.22 1.95 27.15
CA LEU A 102 -24.25 2.14 28.24
C LEU A 102 -24.53 3.42 29.04
N PHE A 103 -24.68 4.55 28.36
CA PHE A 103 -24.93 5.85 29.00
C PHE A 103 -25.67 6.80 28.06
N TYR A 104 -26.23 7.86 28.65
CA TYR A 104 -26.85 8.97 27.92
C TYR A 104 -25.95 10.20 28.04
N LEU A 105 -25.64 10.83 26.91
CA LEU A 105 -24.90 12.10 26.88
C LEU A 105 -25.53 13.01 25.83
N PHE A 106 -25.83 14.26 26.19
CA PHE A 106 -26.51 15.24 25.32
C PHE A 106 -27.76 14.70 24.61
N HIS A 107 -28.62 13.96 25.34
CA HIS A 107 -29.85 13.33 24.80
C HIS A 107 -29.60 12.27 23.70
N LYS A 108 -28.34 11.86 23.47
CA LYS A 108 -27.98 10.73 22.61
C LYS A 108 -27.69 9.48 23.43
N ARG A 109 -28.11 8.34 22.90
CA ARG A 109 -27.84 7.01 23.44
C ARG A 109 -26.49 6.52 22.94
N PHE A 110 -25.63 6.14 23.88
CA PHE A 110 -24.36 5.49 23.59
C PHE A 110 -24.57 3.99 23.78
N THR A 111 -24.49 3.20 22.70
CA THR A 111 -24.81 1.77 22.69
C THR A 111 -23.55 0.90 22.66
N LEU A 112 -23.64 -0.31 23.22
CA LEU A 112 -22.53 -1.28 23.22
C LEU A 112 -22.20 -1.72 21.79
N GLU A 113 -23.24 -1.95 21.00
CA GLU A 113 -23.15 -2.43 19.62
C GLU A 113 -22.43 -1.41 18.73
N ALA A 114 -22.66 -0.11 18.94
CA ALA A 114 -21.93 0.94 18.22
C ALA A 114 -20.42 0.93 18.56
N VAL A 115 -20.06 0.70 19.83
CA VAL A 115 -18.65 0.57 20.23
C VAL A 115 -18.01 -0.66 19.60
N VAL A 116 -18.67 -1.81 19.64
CA VAL A 116 -18.17 -3.05 19.01
C VAL A 116 -18.00 -2.86 17.51
N TYR A 117 -18.99 -2.28 16.84
CA TYR A 117 -18.91 -1.96 15.42
C TYR A 117 -17.73 -1.03 15.11
N ALA A 118 -17.53 0.03 15.91
CA ALA A 118 -16.43 0.96 15.72
C ALA A 118 -15.06 0.31 15.90
N VAL A 119 -14.94 -0.63 16.85
CA VAL A 119 -13.72 -1.42 17.05
C VAL A 119 -13.47 -2.33 15.84
N VAL A 120 -14.48 -3.07 15.38
CA VAL A 120 -14.37 -3.90 14.16
C VAL A 120 -13.96 -3.05 12.96
N PHE A 121 -14.59 -1.89 12.77
CA PHE A 121 -14.27 -0.97 11.68
C PHE A 121 -12.83 -0.43 11.78
N SER A 122 -12.36 -0.15 12.99
CA SER A 122 -10.96 0.23 13.23
C SER A 122 -9.99 -0.89 12.83
N PHE A 123 -10.30 -2.14 13.17
CA PHE A 123 -9.50 -3.29 12.71
C PHE A 123 -9.51 -3.42 11.17
N LYS A 124 -10.67 -3.27 10.52
CA LYS A 124 -10.74 -3.26 9.04
C LYS A 124 -9.79 -2.20 8.45
N PHE A 125 -9.77 -1.00 9.04
CA PHE A 125 -8.87 0.07 8.60
C PHE A 125 -7.39 -0.30 8.79
N LEU A 126 -7.03 -0.93 9.93
CA LEU A 126 -5.67 -1.45 10.14
C LEU A 126 -5.28 -2.50 9.09
N ALA A 127 -6.19 -3.41 8.74
CA ALA A 127 -5.96 -4.42 7.71
C ALA A 127 -5.66 -3.78 6.35
N VAL A 128 -6.39 -2.72 5.99
CA VAL A 128 -6.14 -1.94 4.76
C VAL A 128 -4.73 -1.34 4.77
N ILE A 129 -4.33 -0.67 5.86
CA ILE A 129 -2.96 -0.11 6.00
C ILE A 129 -1.91 -1.19 5.76
N TYR A 130 -2.05 -2.36 6.40
CA TYR A 130 -1.08 -3.43 6.24
C TYR A 130 -1.04 -4.04 4.84
N ILE A 131 -2.18 -4.18 4.19
CA ILE A 131 -2.23 -4.65 2.80
C ILE A 131 -1.56 -3.66 1.85
N PHE A 132 -1.71 -2.36 2.07
CA PHE A 132 -0.96 -1.34 1.31
C PHE A 132 0.55 -1.46 1.52
N LEU A 133 1.01 -1.67 2.76
CA LEU A 133 2.44 -1.89 3.04
C LEU A 133 2.97 -3.17 2.39
N ILE A 134 2.18 -4.26 2.41
CA ILE A 134 2.53 -5.50 1.73
C ILE A 134 2.60 -5.26 0.21
N PHE A 135 1.62 -4.58 -0.37
CA PHE A 135 1.58 -4.26 -1.79
C PHE A 135 2.79 -3.43 -2.24
N GLU A 136 3.16 -2.40 -1.47
CA GLU A 136 4.40 -1.63 -1.70
C GLU A 136 5.65 -2.53 -1.67
N SER A 137 5.70 -3.52 -0.77
CA SER A 137 6.82 -4.45 -0.71
C SER A 137 6.86 -5.48 -1.86
N MET A 138 5.71 -5.80 -2.46
CA MET A 138 5.61 -6.73 -3.58
C MET A 138 5.88 -6.06 -4.94
N ILE A 139 5.57 -4.77 -5.07
CA ILE A 139 5.75 -4.05 -6.34
C ILE A 139 7.10 -3.35 -6.39
N ASP A 140 7.83 -3.61 -7.47
CA ASP A 140 8.96 -2.79 -7.87
C ASP A 140 8.50 -1.65 -8.81
N THR A 141 8.92 -0.42 -8.55
CA THR A 141 8.50 0.78 -9.30
C THR A 141 8.88 0.68 -10.77
N ASP A 142 10.05 0.16 -11.09
CA ASP A 142 10.54 0.09 -12.47
C ASP A 142 9.77 -0.97 -13.25
N ARG A 143 9.47 -2.10 -12.59
CA ARG A 143 8.63 -3.18 -13.16
C ARG A 143 7.19 -2.73 -13.36
N ALA A 144 6.64 -1.93 -12.44
CA ALA A 144 5.30 -1.36 -12.58
C ALA A 144 5.22 -0.45 -13.81
N VAL A 145 6.18 0.46 -13.98
CA VAL A 145 6.25 1.35 -15.15
C VAL A 145 6.39 0.55 -16.44
N SER A 146 7.27 -0.47 -16.46
CA SER A 146 7.39 -1.38 -17.61
C SER A 146 6.06 -2.05 -17.97
N TYR A 147 5.34 -2.60 -16.99
CA TYR A 147 4.04 -3.25 -17.21
C TYR A 147 3.00 -2.27 -17.77
N PHE A 148 2.83 -1.11 -17.14
CA PHE A 148 1.88 -0.10 -17.63
C PHE A 148 2.29 0.44 -19.01
N SER A 149 3.58 0.50 -19.33
CA SER A 149 4.06 0.93 -20.66
C SER A 149 3.63 -0.02 -21.77
N SER A 150 3.45 -1.32 -21.46
CA SER A 150 2.97 -2.31 -22.40
C SER A 150 1.45 -2.29 -22.57
N VAL A 151 0.69 -2.07 -21.49
CA VAL A 151 -0.79 -2.09 -21.52
C VAL A 151 -1.36 -0.76 -22.02
N MET A 152 -0.82 0.36 -21.53
CA MET A 152 -1.27 1.72 -21.84
C MET A 152 -0.07 2.61 -22.20
N PRO A 153 0.52 2.44 -23.41
CA PRO A 153 1.78 3.08 -23.78
C PRO A 153 1.73 4.61 -23.83
N LYS A 154 0.60 5.19 -24.26
CA LYS A 154 0.42 6.65 -24.35
C LYS A 154 0.37 7.30 -22.96
N SER A 155 -0.46 6.76 -22.07
CA SER A 155 -0.59 7.25 -20.69
C SER A 155 0.72 7.09 -19.92
N THR A 156 1.40 5.94 -20.08
CA THR A 156 2.67 5.69 -19.40
C THR A 156 3.77 6.62 -19.89
N LEU A 157 3.83 6.93 -21.18
CA LEU A 157 4.77 7.93 -21.69
C LEU A 157 4.50 9.30 -21.06
N MET A 158 3.24 9.74 -21.03
CA MET A 158 2.87 11.02 -20.44
C MET A 158 3.28 11.09 -18.97
N LEU A 159 3.06 10.01 -18.22
CA LEU A 159 3.48 9.89 -16.82
C LEU A 159 5.01 9.88 -16.68
N MET A 160 5.73 9.14 -17.52
CA MET A 160 7.21 9.11 -17.51
C MET A 160 7.81 10.51 -17.76
N ILE A 161 7.28 11.24 -18.75
CA ILE A 161 7.71 12.61 -19.02
C ILE A 161 7.38 13.50 -17.81
N SER A 162 6.18 13.36 -17.24
CA SER A 162 5.76 14.11 -16.05
C SER A 162 6.70 13.85 -14.86
N PHE A 163 7.01 12.59 -14.55
CA PHE A 163 7.94 12.23 -13.48
C PHE A 163 9.36 12.73 -13.73
N LYS A 164 9.82 12.75 -14.99
CA LYS A 164 11.12 13.35 -15.35
C LYS A 164 11.13 14.88 -15.18
N LEU A 165 10.01 15.55 -15.44
CA LEU A 165 9.90 17.00 -15.33
C LEU A 165 9.88 17.47 -13.87
N ILE A 166 9.32 16.70 -12.93
CA ILE A 166 9.21 17.08 -11.51
C ILE A 166 10.57 17.45 -10.88
N PRO A 167 11.64 16.62 -10.97
CA PRO A 167 12.96 16.99 -10.47
C PRO A 167 13.52 18.26 -11.11
N SER A 168 13.44 18.36 -12.45
CA SER A 168 13.91 19.54 -13.20
C SER A 168 13.21 20.82 -12.74
N MET A 169 11.88 20.78 -12.59
CA MET A 169 11.09 21.91 -12.10
C MET A 169 11.46 22.28 -10.68
N ARG A 170 11.75 21.29 -9.81
CA ARG A 170 12.17 21.55 -8.43
C ARG A 170 13.49 22.30 -8.36
N ASP A 171 14.46 21.91 -9.17
CA ASP A 171 15.78 22.56 -9.18
C ASP A 171 15.72 23.95 -9.82
N ARG A 172 14.97 24.10 -10.92
CA ARG A 172 14.70 25.42 -11.53
C ARG A 172 13.98 26.36 -10.57
N PHE A 173 13.00 25.86 -9.81
CA PHE A 173 12.32 26.64 -8.80
C PHE A 173 13.28 27.15 -7.70
N LYS A 174 14.22 26.32 -7.23
CA LYS A 174 15.23 26.75 -6.25
C LYS A 174 16.14 27.83 -6.82
N ASN A 175 16.64 27.64 -8.05
CA ASN A 175 17.51 28.62 -8.71
C ASN A 175 16.79 29.95 -8.93
N LEU A 176 15.55 29.92 -9.43
CA LEU A 176 14.74 31.13 -9.60
C LEU A 176 14.47 31.83 -8.27
N LYS A 177 14.20 31.07 -7.20
CA LYS A 177 14.03 31.63 -5.86
C LYS A 177 15.29 32.37 -5.41
N GLU A 178 16.48 31.77 -5.57
CA GLU A 178 17.76 32.39 -5.22
C GLU A 178 18.02 33.68 -6.02
N ILE A 179 17.76 33.67 -7.34
CA ILE A 179 17.90 34.85 -8.21
C ILE A 179 16.98 35.99 -7.74
N TYR A 180 15.72 35.69 -7.43
CA TYR A 180 14.77 36.69 -6.95
C TYR A 180 15.08 37.18 -5.54
N GLU A 181 15.67 36.34 -4.70
CA GLU A 181 16.17 36.73 -3.37
C GLU A 181 17.32 37.74 -3.48
N ILE A 182 18.27 37.52 -4.40
CA ILE A 182 19.34 38.48 -4.74
C ILE A 182 18.75 39.79 -5.29
N ARG A 183 17.69 39.72 -6.10
CA ARG A 183 16.96 40.90 -6.60
C ARG A 183 16.12 41.62 -5.53
N GLY A 184 16.20 41.20 -4.26
CA GLY A 184 15.57 41.87 -3.13
C GLY A 184 14.16 41.38 -2.78
N VAL A 185 13.67 40.31 -3.42
CA VAL A 185 12.37 39.72 -3.06
C VAL A 185 12.50 38.91 -1.77
N ARG A 186 11.81 39.35 -0.72
CA ARG A 186 11.72 38.63 0.55
C ARG A 186 10.56 37.64 0.53
N PHE A 187 10.86 36.35 0.52
CA PHE A 187 9.87 35.27 0.55
C PHE A 187 9.33 34.96 1.95
N ASN A 188 10.05 35.31 3.02
CA ASN A 188 9.65 35.03 4.39
C ASN A 188 8.88 36.22 5.03
N LYS A 189 7.70 36.52 4.50
CA LYS A 189 6.82 37.58 5.03
C LYS A 189 5.81 37.04 6.06
N LYS A 190 5.47 37.87 7.07
CA LYS A 190 4.51 37.51 8.14
C LYS A 190 3.07 37.34 7.63
N LYS A 191 2.64 38.14 6.65
CA LYS A 191 1.29 38.06 6.08
C LYS A 191 1.23 37.03 4.96
N SER A 192 0.29 36.09 5.06
CA SER A 192 0.12 35.01 4.07
C SER A 192 -0.15 35.54 2.65
N LYS A 193 -0.92 36.65 2.51
CA LYS A 193 -1.18 37.27 1.20
C LYS A 193 0.09 37.82 0.53
N GLU A 194 0.91 38.54 1.28
CA GLU A 194 2.15 39.12 0.78
C GLU A 194 3.22 38.05 0.51
N LYS A 195 3.18 36.95 1.28
CA LYS A 195 4.00 35.77 1.04
C LYS A 195 3.64 35.13 -0.29
N THR A 196 2.37 34.83 -0.56
CA THR A 196 1.95 34.26 -1.85
C THR A 196 2.28 35.18 -3.03
N ALA A 197 2.05 36.49 -2.89
CA ALA A 197 2.36 37.47 -3.93
C ALA A 197 3.85 37.47 -4.33
N SER A 198 4.75 37.19 -3.38
CA SER A 198 6.20 37.11 -3.67
C SER A 198 6.60 35.92 -4.55
N TYR A 199 5.81 34.85 -4.58
CA TYR A 199 6.07 33.66 -5.40
C TYR A 199 5.49 33.75 -6.81
N ILE A 200 4.51 34.62 -7.06
CA ILE A 200 3.87 34.79 -8.39
C ILE A 200 4.91 34.97 -9.51
N PRO A 201 5.87 35.91 -9.43
CA PRO A 201 6.82 36.10 -10.52
C PRO A 201 7.74 34.89 -10.76
N VAL A 202 8.11 34.18 -9.69
CA VAL A 202 8.89 32.93 -9.79
C VAL A 202 8.09 31.85 -10.51
N LEU A 203 6.80 31.71 -10.17
CA LEU A 203 5.92 30.73 -10.79
C LEU A 203 5.63 31.05 -12.26
N SER A 204 5.44 32.33 -12.61
CA SER A 204 5.22 32.75 -14.00
C SER A 204 6.37 32.33 -14.91
N ILE A 205 7.61 32.61 -14.50
CA ILE A 205 8.80 32.23 -15.28
C ILE A 205 8.98 30.72 -15.30
N LEU A 206 8.74 30.04 -14.17
CA LEU A 206 8.82 28.59 -14.12
C LEU A 206 7.82 27.92 -15.08
N LEU A 207 6.61 28.49 -15.20
CA LEU A 207 5.60 28.00 -16.14
C LEU A 207 6.02 28.21 -17.59
N GLU A 208 6.51 29.40 -17.93
CA GLU A 208 7.03 29.72 -19.27
C GLU A 208 8.13 28.74 -19.69
N ASP A 209 9.15 28.57 -18.84
CA ASP A 209 10.27 27.67 -19.09
C ASP A 209 9.85 26.18 -19.10
N SER A 210 8.83 25.80 -18.31
CA SER A 210 8.27 24.44 -18.37
C SER A 210 7.48 24.19 -19.65
N MET A 211 6.78 25.20 -20.18
CA MET A 211 6.10 25.12 -21.47
C MET A 211 7.10 24.99 -22.61
N GLU A 212 8.14 25.84 -22.62
CA GLU A 212 9.22 25.77 -23.62
C GLU A 212 9.92 24.40 -23.57
N GLY A 213 10.28 23.92 -22.38
CA GLY A 213 10.85 22.59 -22.20
C GLY A 213 9.94 21.45 -22.67
N SER A 214 8.63 21.59 -22.48
CA SER A 214 7.65 20.61 -22.97
C SER A 214 7.52 20.62 -24.49
N PHE A 215 7.55 21.80 -25.12
CA PHE A 215 7.60 21.94 -26.57
C PHE A 215 8.85 21.30 -27.16
N ALA A 216 10.03 21.55 -26.57
CA ALA A 216 11.29 20.94 -27.01
C ALA A 216 11.28 19.41 -26.88
N ILE A 217 10.70 18.86 -25.80
CA ILE A 217 10.52 17.41 -25.65
C ILE A 217 9.58 16.87 -26.74
N GLY A 218 8.50 17.60 -27.05
CA GLY A 218 7.55 17.25 -28.11
C GLY A 218 8.20 17.21 -29.49
N GLU A 219 8.96 18.24 -29.84
CA GLU A 219 9.70 18.34 -31.11
C GLU A 219 10.75 17.21 -31.20
N ALA A 220 11.53 16.98 -30.15
CA ALA A 220 12.49 15.89 -30.12
C ALA A 220 11.82 14.51 -30.25
N ALA A 221 10.63 14.33 -29.67
CA ALA A 221 9.84 13.11 -29.83
C ALA A 221 9.35 12.97 -31.28
N TYR A 222 8.85 14.05 -31.89
CA TYR A 222 8.40 14.06 -33.28
C TYR A 222 9.53 13.70 -34.26
N VAL A 223 10.70 14.34 -34.14
CA VAL A 223 11.88 14.06 -34.99
C VAL A 223 12.37 12.62 -34.84
N ARG A 224 12.27 12.03 -33.64
CA ARG A 224 12.62 10.62 -33.40
C ARG A 224 11.57 9.63 -33.92
N GLY A 225 10.51 10.09 -34.58
CA GLY A 225 9.43 9.24 -35.07
C GLY A 225 8.59 8.64 -33.94
N PHE A 226 8.52 9.31 -32.78
CA PHE A 226 7.66 8.84 -31.71
C PHE A 226 6.20 8.91 -32.19
N LEU A 227 5.48 7.78 -32.16
CA LEU A 227 4.13 7.56 -32.73
C LEU A 227 4.05 7.30 -34.25
N SER A 228 5.16 7.17 -34.99
CA SER A 228 5.12 6.90 -36.44
C SER A 228 4.84 5.44 -36.82
N GLY A 229 4.91 4.50 -35.87
CA GLY A 229 4.68 3.08 -36.13
C GLY A 229 4.44 2.23 -34.88
N ASN A 230 4.40 0.91 -35.07
CA ASN A 230 4.21 -0.05 -33.97
C ASN A 230 5.40 0.00 -33.00
N ARG A 231 5.11 0.33 -31.74
CA ARG A 231 6.12 0.47 -30.70
C ARG A 231 6.63 -0.91 -30.25
N SER A 232 7.95 -1.05 -30.11
CA SER A 232 8.56 -2.17 -29.39
C SER A 232 8.70 -1.84 -27.90
N VAL A 233 8.62 -2.86 -27.05
CA VAL A 233 8.81 -2.73 -25.58
C VAL A 233 10.23 -3.19 -25.28
N TYR A 234 11.05 -2.30 -24.73
CA TYR A 234 12.47 -2.56 -24.45
C TYR A 234 12.67 -3.61 -23.36
N GLU A 235 11.92 -3.50 -22.25
CA GLU A 235 11.98 -4.45 -21.15
C GLU A 235 10.59 -5.00 -20.90
N ARG A 236 10.38 -6.27 -21.26
CA ARG A 236 9.12 -6.98 -21.02
C ARG A 236 9.21 -7.79 -19.74
N GLN A 237 8.29 -7.53 -18.82
CA GLN A 237 8.11 -8.41 -17.68
C GLN A 237 7.65 -9.79 -18.17
N LYS A 238 8.37 -10.84 -17.77
CA LYS A 238 8.03 -12.22 -18.14
C LYS A 238 7.11 -12.81 -17.07
N PHE A 239 6.03 -13.45 -17.50
CA PHE A 239 5.21 -14.25 -16.61
C PHE A 239 5.91 -15.59 -16.34
N TYR A 240 5.96 -15.98 -15.06
CA TYR A 240 6.39 -17.31 -14.68
C TYR A 240 5.18 -18.19 -14.35
N ILE A 241 5.35 -19.51 -14.40
CA ILE A 241 4.26 -20.45 -14.08
C ILE A 241 3.74 -20.28 -12.64
N ARG A 242 4.59 -19.74 -11.76
CA ARG A 242 4.26 -19.36 -10.38
C ARG A 242 3.21 -18.23 -10.35
N ASP A 243 3.34 -17.23 -11.22
CA ASP A 243 2.39 -16.12 -11.34
C ASP A 243 1.03 -16.61 -11.83
N TYR A 244 1.01 -17.47 -12.86
CA TYR A 244 -0.24 -17.97 -13.43
C TYR A 244 -1.12 -18.68 -12.40
N LYS A 245 -0.52 -19.54 -11.55
CA LYS A 245 -1.25 -20.24 -10.48
C LYS A 245 -1.92 -19.26 -9.50
N ILE A 246 -1.20 -18.23 -9.08
CA ILE A 246 -1.72 -17.25 -8.12
C ILE A 246 -2.78 -16.35 -8.77
N ILE A 247 -2.60 -15.97 -10.03
CA ILE A 247 -3.58 -15.18 -10.80
C ILE A 247 -4.89 -15.96 -10.92
N VAL A 248 -4.84 -17.22 -11.37
CA VAL A 248 -6.03 -18.07 -11.50
C VAL A 248 -6.74 -18.24 -10.16
N LEU A 249 -5.99 -18.48 -9.09
CA LEU A 249 -6.56 -18.64 -7.75
C LEU A 249 -7.20 -17.35 -7.23
N SER A 250 -6.57 -16.19 -7.47
CA SER A 250 -7.09 -14.88 -7.08
C SER A 250 -8.38 -14.53 -7.84
N ILE A 251 -8.44 -14.83 -9.14
CA ILE A 251 -9.65 -14.63 -9.95
C ILE A 251 -10.76 -15.57 -9.47
N ALA A 252 -10.44 -16.86 -9.25
CA ALA A 252 -11.40 -17.83 -8.73
C ALA A 252 -11.98 -17.39 -7.38
N LEU A 253 -11.14 -16.83 -6.51
CA LEU A 253 -11.56 -16.29 -5.22
C LEU A 253 -12.53 -15.12 -5.38
N ILE A 254 -12.24 -14.15 -6.24
CA ILE A 254 -13.12 -13.00 -6.51
C ILE A 254 -14.47 -13.46 -7.06
N VAL A 255 -14.46 -14.38 -8.02
CA VAL A 255 -15.70 -14.91 -8.64
C VAL A 255 -16.52 -15.69 -7.61
N PHE A 256 -15.89 -16.58 -6.85
CA PHE A 256 -16.55 -17.35 -5.81
C PHE A 256 -17.15 -16.43 -4.73
N TYR A 257 -16.40 -15.42 -4.30
CA TYR A 257 -16.88 -14.42 -3.36
C TYR A 257 -18.09 -13.66 -3.90
N GLY A 258 -18.05 -13.20 -5.15
CA GLY A 258 -19.17 -12.50 -5.79
C GLY A 258 -20.45 -13.37 -5.86
N ILE A 259 -20.30 -14.67 -6.15
CA ILE A 259 -21.43 -15.62 -6.15
C ILE A 259 -21.96 -15.84 -4.73
N ALA A 260 -21.08 -15.98 -3.74
CA ALA A 260 -21.46 -16.18 -2.34
C ALA A 260 -22.22 -14.97 -1.78
N GLU A 261 -21.80 -13.76 -2.15
CA GLU A 261 -22.48 -12.52 -1.79
C GLU A 261 -23.86 -12.43 -2.46
N PHE A 262 -23.97 -12.76 -3.76
CA PHE A 262 -25.25 -12.77 -4.49
C PHE A 262 -26.26 -13.76 -3.89
N LYS A 263 -25.79 -14.91 -3.42
CA LYS A 263 -26.62 -15.92 -2.72
C LYS A 263 -26.91 -15.58 -1.25
N ASN A 264 -26.44 -14.43 -0.76
CA ASN A 264 -26.53 -13.99 0.63
C ASN A 264 -25.94 -14.97 1.65
N TRP A 265 -24.99 -15.82 1.25
CA TRP A 265 -24.37 -16.82 2.12
C TRP A 265 -23.40 -16.23 3.14
N VAL A 266 -23.06 -14.95 2.97
CA VAL A 266 -22.00 -14.24 3.69
C VAL A 266 -22.53 -13.12 4.58
N ARG A 267 -23.83 -12.77 4.48
CA ARG A 267 -24.41 -11.65 5.24
C ARG A 267 -24.26 -11.88 6.74
N PHE A 268 -23.45 -11.03 7.35
CA PHE A 268 -23.29 -10.93 8.79
C PHE A 268 -23.62 -9.50 9.20
N ASN A 269 -24.74 -9.33 9.90
CA ASN A 269 -25.10 -8.04 10.49
C ASN A 269 -24.79 -8.09 11.97
N ILE A 270 -23.85 -7.24 12.42
CA ILE A 270 -23.45 -7.13 13.84
C ILE A 270 -24.66 -6.76 14.72
N TYR A 271 -25.68 -6.13 14.15
CA TYR A 271 -26.87 -5.67 14.87
C TYR A 271 -28.00 -6.73 15.00
N ASP A 272 -27.98 -7.81 14.21
CA ASP A 272 -29.09 -8.78 14.14
C ASP A 272 -28.82 -10.10 14.91
N GLY A 273 -28.08 -10.03 16.01
CA GLY A 273 -27.80 -11.18 16.87
C GLY A 273 -26.87 -12.24 16.26
N VAL A 274 -26.01 -12.84 17.09
CA VAL A 274 -25.02 -13.81 16.62
C VAL A 274 -25.61 -15.21 16.64
N THR A 275 -26.07 -15.71 15.49
CA THR A 275 -26.39 -17.14 15.31
C THR A 275 -25.17 -17.87 14.74
N ILE A 276 -24.86 -19.05 15.29
CA ILE A 276 -23.69 -19.87 14.93
C ILE A 276 -23.67 -20.23 13.43
N ILE A 277 -24.86 -20.38 12.83
CA ILE A 277 -25.06 -20.72 11.42
C ILE A 277 -24.68 -19.55 10.49
N ASN A 278 -24.88 -18.31 10.93
CA ASN A 278 -24.41 -17.12 10.20
C ASN A 278 -22.91 -16.86 10.42
N PHE A 279 -22.34 -17.44 11.48
CA PHE A 279 -20.93 -17.27 11.82
C PHE A 279 -20.01 -18.19 11.00
N ILE A 280 -20.39 -19.47 10.83
CA ILE A 280 -19.61 -20.48 10.08
C ILE A 280 -20.50 -21.15 9.05
N ASN A 281 -20.43 -20.67 7.82
CA ASN A 281 -21.06 -21.27 6.65
C ASN A 281 -19.98 -21.94 5.78
N ILE A 282 -20.36 -22.96 5.00
CA ILE A 282 -19.50 -23.63 4.03
C ILE A 282 -18.90 -22.63 3.03
N GLY A 283 -19.65 -21.59 2.63
CA GLY A 283 -19.13 -20.53 1.77
C GLY A 283 -18.00 -19.72 2.42
N ILE A 284 -18.14 -19.39 3.71
CA ILE A 284 -17.12 -18.66 4.48
C ILE A 284 -15.88 -19.53 4.69
N ALA A 285 -16.07 -20.82 5.00
CA ALA A 285 -14.96 -21.77 5.14
C ALA A 285 -14.20 -21.95 3.82
N ALA A 286 -14.91 -22.00 2.69
CA ALA A 286 -14.28 -22.05 1.37
C ALA A 286 -13.46 -20.79 1.08
N ILE A 287 -13.98 -19.58 1.37
CA ILE A 287 -13.25 -18.32 1.23
C ILE A 287 -11.98 -18.34 2.08
N PHE A 288 -12.08 -18.77 3.34
CA PHE A 288 -10.94 -18.90 4.24
C PHE A 288 -9.88 -19.84 3.65
N ALA A 289 -10.29 -21.00 3.13
CA ALA A 289 -9.38 -21.96 2.50
C ALA A 289 -8.70 -21.40 1.24
N PHE A 290 -9.43 -20.64 0.40
CA PHE A 290 -8.84 -19.97 -0.76
C PHE A 290 -7.77 -18.97 -0.35
N VAL A 291 -8.06 -18.11 0.64
CA VAL A 291 -7.10 -17.13 1.15
C VAL A 291 -5.86 -17.85 1.66
N VAL A 292 -6.01 -18.87 2.51
CA VAL A 292 -4.90 -19.69 3.01
C VAL A 292 -4.09 -20.33 1.87
N CYS A 293 -4.75 -20.87 0.85
CA CYS A 293 -4.07 -21.45 -0.30
C CYS A 293 -3.24 -20.39 -1.06
N ILE A 294 -3.77 -19.18 -1.28
CA ILE A 294 -3.01 -18.06 -1.85
C ILE A 294 -1.80 -17.74 -0.97
N THR A 295 -1.99 -17.67 0.35
CA THR A 295 -0.89 -17.36 1.28
C THR A 295 0.26 -18.37 1.17
N LEU A 296 -0.06 -19.66 1.13
CA LEU A 296 0.92 -20.74 1.04
C LEU A 296 1.64 -20.72 -0.30
N LEU A 297 0.92 -20.49 -1.40
CA LEU A 297 1.53 -20.38 -2.72
C LEU A 297 2.47 -19.17 -2.83
N VAL A 298 2.12 -18.03 -2.23
CA VAL A 298 3.00 -16.86 -2.20
C VAL A 298 4.26 -17.16 -1.37
N ILE A 299 4.10 -17.76 -0.19
CA ILE A 299 5.24 -18.04 0.69
C ILE A 299 6.17 -19.10 0.08
N PHE A 300 5.63 -20.16 -0.52
CA PHE A 300 6.43 -21.26 -1.08
C PHE A 300 7.18 -20.87 -2.35
N ASN A 301 6.58 -20.04 -3.19
CA ASN A 301 7.17 -19.65 -4.48
C ASN A 301 8.15 -18.47 -4.39
N CYS A 302 8.26 -17.84 -3.22
CA CYS A 302 9.22 -16.78 -2.95
C CYS A 302 10.65 -17.30 -2.85
N GLU A 303 11.58 -16.57 -3.46
CA GLU A 303 13.01 -16.83 -3.32
C GLU A 303 13.51 -16.33 -1.96
N GLU A 304 14.22 -17.19 -1.24
CA GLU A 304 14.86 -16.85 0.03
C GLU A 304 16.17 -16.11 -0.25
N LYS A 305 16.29 -14.88 0.25
CA LYS A 305 17.54 -14.12 0.24
C LYS A 305 18.13 -14.09 1.64
N LYS A 306 19.46 -14.21 1.69
CA LYS A 306 20.23 -14.08 2.93
C LYS A 306 20.34 -12.60 3.29
N ASP A 307 20.08 -12.23 4.55
CA ASP A 307 20.55 -10.96 5.10
C ASP A 307 22.08 -10.98 5.17
N GLY A 308 22.72 -10.67 4.04
CA GLY A 308 24.14 -10.35 3.99
C GLY A 308 24.29 -8.84 3.95
N PHE A 309 24.82 -8.24 5.02
CA PHE A 309 25.44 -6.91 4.94
C PHE A 309 26.69 -7.04 4.05
N TYR A 310 26.53 -7.02 2.73
CA TYR A 310 27.65 -6.79 1.83
C TYR A 310 27.94 -5.28 1.83
N ARG A 311 28.70 -4.85 2.83
CA ARG A 311 29.68 -3.77 2.62
C ARG A 311 30.87 -4.44 1.94
N ASN A 312 31.02 -4.20 0.65
CA ASN A 312 32.30 -4.16 -0.07
C ASN A 312 32.08 -3.29 -1.31
#